data_AF-A0A9P5G1K4-F1
#
_entry.id   AF-A0A9P5G1K4-F1
#
_cell.length_a   1.000
_cell.length_b   1.000
_cell.length_c   1.000
_cell.angle_alpha   90.00
_cell.angle_beta   90.00
_cell.angle_gamma   90.00
#
_symmetry.space_group_name_H-M   'P 1'
#
loop_
_entity.id
_entity.type
_entity.pdbx_description
1 polymer ?
#
loop_
_entity_poly.entity_id
_entity_poly.type
_entity_poly.pdbx_seq_one_letter_code
_entity_poly.pdbx_strand_id
1 'polypeptide(L)'
;FENPVDSVDIDDEEEEEEQQQEAATEEKPKKLVSFAGLGDGLTDAERAKKKFEEGGGLPEQPDNPDFTKLTLISPEIIGRQATINIGTIGHVAHGKSTVVKAISGVQTVRFKSELERNITIRLGYANAKIYRSTDPTCPRPDCYKLFPSGKEISPKCEILSHEGRYELLRHVFFVDCFSLDTAFATPDGRNIVNSDLCVGDKVLGPDGLPRTVLSMKEGEKELYEIKYLTKRANGLEKDKFTCTGGHLLCLCIDTPVDAPCIDRSRNSYFVKHYFGNSERLCSTKAMSTTVEEARAYYEAANKTPVEFEMTVENYLAAPQSIRRKARLYRTSTLLFDAPEIDLTIGQTSEEEVAWLIGLWLGDGDSNSTRFTMHSSSDSEILTRVTDIATKMGLATVIGK
;
A
#
# COMPACT_ATOMS: atom_id res chain seq x y z
N PHE A 1 -30.45 -23.12 9.30
CA PHE A 1 -29.98 -24.26 8.49
C PHE A 1 -28.54 -24.51 8.86
N GLU A 2 -28.32 -25.61 9.56
CA GLU A 2 -27.02 -26.09 10.02
C GLU A 2 -26.15 -26.41 8.81
N ASN A 3 -24.94 -25.85 8.76
CA ASN A 3 -23.94 -26.25 7.76
C ASN A 3 -22.98 -27.26 8.40
N PRO A 4 -22.85 -28.46 7.83
CA PRO A 4 -21.99 -29.51 8.36
C PRO A 4 -20.51 -29.24 8.08
N VAL A 5 -19.69 -29.80 8.96
CA VAL A 5 -18.23 -29.77 8.94
C VAL A 5 -17.75 -30.78 7.89
N ASP A 6 -17.27 -30.30 6.75
CA ASP A 6 -16.46 -31.11 5.84
C ASP A 6 -14.99 -30.95 6.20
N SER A 7 -14.44 -31.99 6.81
CA SER A 7 -13.01 -32.25 6.92
C SER A 7 -12.42 -32.47 5.53
N VAL A 8 -11.53 -31.59 5.10
CA VAL A 8 -10.69 -31.86 3.93
C VAL A 8 -9.38 -32.45 4.43
N ASP A 9 -9.23 -33.76 4.23
CA ASP A 9 -7.96 -34.46 4.28
C ASP A 9 -7.08 -33.93 3.13
N ILE A 10 -5.86 -33.50 3.46
CA ILE A 10 -4.82 -33.20 2.47
C ILE A 10 -3.78 -34.30 2.65
N ASP A 11 -3.68 -35.15 1.63
CA ASP A 11 -2.68 -36.21 1.53
C ASP A 11 -1.26 -35.64 1.53
N ASP A 12 -0.40 -36.31 2.30
CA ASP A 12 1.03 -36.09 2.43
C ASP A 12 1.77 -36.49 1.13
N GLU A 13 2.51 -35.57 0.52
CA GLU A 13 3.57 -35.88 -0.44
C GLU A 13 4.93 -35.36 0.08
N GLU A 14 5.73 -36.33 0.56
CA GLU A 14 7.19 -36.45 0.60
C GLU A 14 8.03 -35.16 0.71
N GLU A 15 8.45 -34.82 1.95
CA GLU A 15 9.62 -33.96 2.23
C GLU A 15 10.90 -34.81 2.17
N GLU A 16 11.85 -34.44 1.30
CA GLU A 16 13.21 -34.98 1.30
C GLU A 16 13.97 -34.51 2.56
N GLU A 17 14.55 -35.49 3.27
CA GLU A 17 15.34 -35.32 4.49
C GLU A 17 16.68 -34.60 4.21
N GLU A 18 16.88 -33.39 4.75
CA GLU A 18 18.22 -32.88 5.05
C GLU A 18 18.53 -33.07 6.55
N GLN A 19 19.46 -33.98 6.81
CA GLN A 19 19.92 -34.42 8.13
C GLN A 19 20.46 -33.25 8.98
N GLN A 20 19.78 -32.98 10.10
CA GLN A 20 20.34 -32.19 11.21
C GLN A 20 21.29 -33.07 12.02
N GLN A 21 22.60 -32.81 11.94
CA GLN A 21 23.54 -33.28 12.94
C GLN A 21 23.40 -32.45 14.22
N GLU A 22 22.97 -33.10 15.30
CA GLU A 22 23.05 -32.61 16.66
C GLU A 22 24.52 -32.33 17.04
N ALA A 23 24.85 -31.07 17.29
CA ALA A 23 26.08 -30.69 17.98
C ALA A 23 25.70 -30.10 19.34
N ALA A 24 26.06 -30.84 20.38
CA ALA A 24 25.92 -30.48 21.79
C ALA A 24 26.50 -29.08 22.10
N THR A 25 25.79 -28.35 22.95
CA THR A 25 26.18 -27.07 23.52
C THR A 25 27.42 -27.21 24.42
N GLU A 26 28.57 -26.75 23.93
CA GLU A 26 29.65 -26.24 24.78
C GLU A 26 29.68 -24.70 24.67
N GLU A 27 29.34 -24.03 25.76
CA GLU A 27 29.47 -22.57 25.90
C GLU A 27 30.95 -22.16 25.80
N LYS A 28 31.37 -21.64 24.64
CA LYS A 28 32.61 -20.87 24.56
C LYS A 28 32.35 -19.44 25.06
N PRO A 29 33.16 -18.91 25.99
CA PRO A 29 32.96 -17.57 26.53
C PRO A 29 33.18 -16.54 25.42
N LYS A 30 32.11 -15.79 25.09
CA LYS A 30 32.20 -14.64 24.18
C LYS A 30 33.09 -13.58 24.83
N LYS A 31 34.25 -13.32 24.24
CA LYS A 31 35.10 -12.17 24.63
C LYS A 31 34.35 -10.88 24.28
N LEU A 32 33.71 -10.28 25.27
CA LEU A 32 33.24 -8.89 25.20
C LEU A 32 34.42 -7.96 25.44
N VAL A 33 34.57 -6.97 24.58
CA VAL A 33 35.45 -5.82 24.82
C VAL A 33 34.53 -4.64 25.11
N SER A 34 34.45 -4.21 26.37
CA SER A 34 33.74 -3.00 26.76
C SER A 34 34.72 -1.83 26.80
N PHE A 35 34.32 -0.72 26.17
CA PHE A 35 34.96 0.57 26.40
C PHE A 35 34.18 1.31 27.48
N ALA A 36 34.89 1.87 28.46
CA ALA A 36 34.29 2.68 29.50
C ALA A 36 33.79 4.01 28.90
N GLY A 37 32.47 4.15 28.82
CA GLY A 37 31.81 5.45 28.68
C GLY A 37 30.70 5.50 29.71
N LEU A 38 30.75 6.48 30.62
CA LEU A 38 29.65 6.79 31.54
C LEU A 38 28.38 7.07 30.71
N GLY A 39 27.50 6.09 30.64
CA GLY A 39 26.22 6.17 29.96
C GLY A 39 25.09 6.11 30.98
N ASP A 40 24.12 6.99 30.79
CA ASP A 40 22.82 7.18 31.43
C ASP A 40 21.89 5.95 31.54
N GLY A 41 22.41 4.72 31.40
CA GLY A 41 21.67 3.46 31.59
C GLY A 41 20.60 3.15 30.54
N LEU A 42 20.40 4.03 29.56
CA LEU A 42 19.40 3.91 28.50
C LEU A 42 19.92 3.10 27.32
N THR A 43 19.05 2.28 26.72
CA THR A 43 19.31 1.62 25.43
C THR A 43 19.34 2.63 24.28
N ASP A 44 19.98 2.29 23.17
CA ASP A 44 20.04 3.17 21.99
C ASP A 44 18.65 3.52 21.43
N ALA A 45 17.69 2.58 21.53
CA ALA A 45 16.31 2.79 21.13
C ALA A 45 15.58 3.80 22.04
N GLU A 46 15.78 3.71 23.35
CA GLU A 46 15.20 4.64 24.33
C GLU A 46 15.82 6.04 24.19
N ARG A 47 17.12 6.12 23.93
CA ARG A 47 17.80 7.40 23.66
C ARG A 47 17.33 8.03 22.34
N ALA A 48 17.08 7.24 21.31
CA ALA A 48 16.53 7.71 20.04
C ALA A 48 15.10 8.24 20.19
N LYS A 49 14.25 7.52 20.95
CA LYS A 49 12.88 7.93 21.25
C LYS A 49 12.84 9.23 22.06
N LYS A 50 13.65 9.33 23.11
CA LYS A 50 13.75 10.54 23.94
C LYS A 50 14.23 11.75 23.13
N LYS A 51 15.23 11.56 22.25
CA LYS A 51 15.66 12.62 21.33
C LYS A 51 14.50 13.04 20.45
N PHE A 52 13.83 12.09 19.80
CA PHE A 52 12.70 12.34 18.91
C PHE A 52 11.58 13.18 19.55
N GLU A 53 11.26 12.88 20.80
CA GLU A 53 10.31 13.65 21.61
C GLU A 53 10.85 15.05 21.96
N GLU A 54 12.13 15.18 22.38
CA GLU A 54 12.79 16.47 22.61
C GLU A 54 12.90 17.35 21.34
N GLY A 55 12.95 16.71 20.17
CA GLY A 55 13.00 17.31 18.83
C GLY A 55 11.65 17.75 18.26
N GLY A 56 10.57 17.63 19.04
CA GLY A 56 9.22 18.06 18.67
C GLY A 56 8.35 17.00 17.98
N GLY A 57 8.82 15.74 17.88
CA GLY A 57 8.04 14.63 17.32
C GLY A 57 7.65 14.80 15.85
N LEU A 58 6.52 14.21 15.46
CA LEU A 58 5.81 14.52 14.21
C LEU A 58 4.78 15.63 14.48
N PRO A 59 4.51 16.53 13.52
CA PRO A 59 3.51 17.57 13.72
C PRO A 59 2.13 16.92 13.84
N GLU A 60 1.27 17.46 14.71
CA GLU A 60 -0.12 17.03 14.83
C GLU A 60 -0.85 17.25 13.50
N GLN A 61 -1.64 16.26 13.09
CA GLN A 61 -2.36 16.32 11.84
C GLN A 61 -3.70 17.02 12.11
N PRO A 62 -3.99 18.17 11.47
CA PRO A 62 -5.27 18.82 11.65
C PRO A 62 -6.39 17.96 11.05
N ASP A 63 -7.51 17.82 11.76
CA ASP A 63 -8.66 17.04 11.30
C ASP A 63 -9.32 17.63 10.03
N ASN A 64 -9.17 18.95 9.81
CA ASN A 64 -9.65 19.64 8.61
C ASN A 64 -8.64 20.70 8.15
N PRO A 65 -7.62 20.34 7.35
CA PRO A 65 -6.61 21.27 6.88
C PRO A 65 -7.18 22.28 5.87
N ASP A 66 -6.80 23.54 6.02
CA ASP A 66 -7.07 24.57 5.00
C ASP A 66 -6.13 24.40 3.81
N PHE A 67 -6.61 23.70 2.78
CA PHE A 67 -5.85 23.40 1.56
C PHE A 67 -5.34 24.62 0.79
N THR A 68 -5.91 25.82 1.03
CA THR A 68 -5.44 27.05 0.37
C THR A 68 -4.13 27.58 0.94
N LYS A 69 -3.77 27.17 2.16
CA LYS A 69 -2.56 27.62 2.87
C LYS A 69 -1.44 26.58 2.88
N LEU A 70 -1.73 25.35 2.48
CA LEU A 70 -0.76 24.27 2.47
C LEU A 70 0.14 24.35 1.24
N THR A 71 1.42 24.16 1.47
CA THR A 71 2.45 24.06 0.43
C THR A 71 3.24 22.78 0.61
N LEU A 72 3.99 22.35 -0.40
CA LEU A 72 4.86 21.16 -0.32
C LEU A 72 5.97 21.25 0.76
N ILE A 73 6.12 22.41 1.40
CA ILE A 73 7.11 22.70 2.45
C ILE A 73 6.44 22.77 3.83
N SER A 74 5.11 22.77 3.89
CA SER A 74 4.35 22.83 5.13
C SER A 74 4.77 21.69 6.07
N PRO A 75 5.12 21.97 7.34
CA PRO A 75 5.63 20.98 8.30
C PRO A 75 4.75 19.73 8.43
N GLU A 76 3.44 19.91 8.34
CA GLU A 76 2.41 18.85 8.40
C GLU A 76 2.59 17.81 7.30
N ILE A 77 3.07 18.24 6.13
CA ILE A 77 3.29 17.40 4.94
C ILE A 77 4.73 16.88 4.94
N ILE A 78 5.71 17.78 4.96
CA ILE A 78 7.12 17.45 4.73
C ILE A 78 7.73 16.63 5.87
N GLY A 79 7.21 16.75 7.10
CA GLY A 79 7.65 15.98 8.25
C GLY A 79 7.34 14.48 8.13
N ARG A 80 6.26 14.14 7.42
CA ARG A 80 5.72 12.77 7.29
C ARG A 80 6.06 12.15 5.94
N GLN A 81 5.83 12.91 4.86
CA GLN A 81 5.95 12.41 3.49
C GLN A 81 7.03 13.17 2.73
N ALA A 82 7.80 12.45 1.92
CA ALA A 82 8.72 13.08 0.98
C ALA A 82 7.93 13.75 -0.14
N THR A 83 8.24 15.02 -0.39
CA THR A 83 7.52 15.85 -1.37
C THR A 83 8.27 16.00 -2.68
N ILE A 84 9.52 15.52 -2.75
CA ILE A 84 10.37 15.60 -3.95
C ILE A 84 11.02 14.26 -4.23
N ASN A 85 11.00 13.89 -5.50
CA ASN A 85 11.54 12.64 -6.00
C ASN A 85 12.86 12.86 -6.75
N ILE A 86 13.93 12.19 -6.35
CA ILE A 86 15.29 12.33 -6.89
C ILE A 86 15.77 11.01 -7.48
N GLY A 87 16.02 10.98 -8.80
CA GLY A 87 16.68 9.86 -9.48
C GLY A 87 18.19 10.09 -9.63
N THR A 88 19.00 9.03 -9.48
CA THR A 88 20.44 9.08 -9.77
C THR A 88 20.76 8.18 -10.98
N ILE A 89 21.36 8.73 -12.03
CA ILE A 89 21.63 8.04 -13.30
C ILE A 89 23.12 8.11 -13.63
N GLY A 90 23.67 7.06 -14.24
CA GLY A 90 25.08 6.99 -14.66
C GLY A 90 25.61 5.56 -14.77
N HIS A 91 26.77 5.39 -15.41
CA HIS A 91 27.38 4.07 -15.66
C HIS A 91 27.80 3.32 -14.37
N VAL A 92 28.12 2.03 -14.48
CA VAL A 92 28.55 1.20 -13.33
C VAL A 92 29.77 1.86 -12.67
N ALA A 93 29.80 1.91 -11.32
CA ALA A 93 30.84 2.51 -10.48
C ALA A 93 30.97 4.06 -10.41
N HIS A 94 30.07 4.86 -10.98
CA HIS A 94 30.07 6.34 -10.78
C HIS A 94 29.56 6.81 -9.39
N GLY A 95 29.64 5.99 -8.36
CA GLY A 95 29.33 6.40 -6.98
C GLY A 95 27.87 6.74 -6.67
N LYS A 96 26.91 6.48 -7.57
CA LYS A 96 25.47 6.74 -7.37
C LYS A 96 24.94 6.16 -6.05
N SER A 97 25.20 4.88 -5.82
CA SER A 97 24.83 4.18 -4.58
C SER A 97 25.54 4.74 -3.35
N THR A 98 26.79 5.18 -3.51
CA THR A 98 27.56 5.83 -2.45
C THR A 98 26.98 7.20 -2.10
N VAL A 99 26.54 7.96 -3.09
CA VAL A 99 25.85 9.25 -2.92
C VAL A 99 24.50 9.05 -2.23
N VAL A 100 23.70 8.08 -2.69
CA VAL A 100 22.42 7.74 -2.04
C VAL A 100 22.65 7.30 -0.59
N LYS A 101 23.66 6.47 -0.31
CA LYS A 101 24.03 6.06 1.05
C LYS A 101 24.51 7.23 1.91
N ALA A 102 25.31 8.14 1.35
CA ALA A 102 25.79 9.32 2.07
C ALA A 102 24.65 10.30 2.39
N ILE A 103 23.64 10.41 1.52
CA ILE A 103 22.51 11.31 1.68
C ILE A 103 21.44 10.73 2.61
N SER A 104 21.05 9.48 2.40
CA SER A 104 19.95 8.85 3.13
C SER A 104 20.37 8.05 4.37
N GLY A 105 21.66 7.72 4.50
CA GLY A 105 22.16 6.75 5.47
C GLY A 105 21.78 5.30 5.14
N VAL A 106 21.00 5.06 4.08
CA VAL A 106 20.51 3.74 3.69
C VAL A 106 21.49 3.07 2.74
N GLN A 107 21.96 1.88 3.10
CA GLN A 107 22.72 1.06 2.17
C GLN A 107 21.78 0.48 1.10
N THR A 108 22.03 0.86 -0.15
CA THR A 108 21.22 0.44 -1.30
C THR A 108 21.52 -1.00 -1.74
N VAL A 109 22.69 -1.54 -1.40
CA VAL A 109 23.06 -2.94 -1.64
C VAL A 109 22.49 -3.80 -0.51
N ARG A 110 21.37 -4.49 -0.78
CA ARG A 110 20.65 -5.27 0.25
C ARG A 110 20.76 -6.78 0.03
N PHE A 111 21.06 -7.22 -1.18
CA PHE A 111 21.07 -8.64 -1.51
C PHE A 111 22.50 -9.22 -1.53
N LYS A 112 22.63 -10.47 -1.06
CA LYS A 112 23.92 -11.17 -1.01
C LYS A 112 24.59 -11.26 -2.39
N SER A 113 23.81 -11.48 -3.45
CA SER A 113 24.28 -11.47 -4.85
C SER A 113 24.77 -10.11 -5.34
N GLU A 114 24.26 -9.01 -4.78
CA GLU A 114 24.72 -7.65 -5.10
C GLU A 114 26.00 -7.29 -4.34
N LEU A 115 26.11 -7.73 -3.07
CA LEU A 115 27.33 -7.64 -2.27
C LEU A 115 28.48 -8.40 -2.93
N GLU A 116 28.23 -9.61 -3.42
CA GLU A 116 29.23 -10.43 -4.12
C GLU A 116 29.66 -9.82 -5.46
N ARG A 117 28.76 -9.11 -6.16
CA ARG A 117 29.03 -8.49 -7.46
C ARG A 117 29.44 -7.02 -7.38
N ASN A 118 29.42 -6.40 -6.19
CA ASN A 118 29.67 -4.98 -5.95
C ASN A 118 28.90 -4.03 -6.89
N ILE A 119 27.69 -4.42 -7.29
CA ILE A 119 26.79 -3.62 -8.12
C ILE A 119 25.43 -3.50 -7.44
N THR A 120 24.85 -2.31 -7.48
CA THR A 120 23.46 -2.11 -7.03
C THR A 120 22.55 -2.33 -8.24
N ILE A 121 21.82 -3.43 -8.20
CA ILE A 121 20.87 -3.80 -9.26
C ILE A 121 19.46 -3.35 -8.84
N ARG A 122 19.18 -3.44 -7.54
CA ARG A 122 17.91 -3.13 -6.91
C ARG A 122 18.05 -1.83 -6.12
N LEU A 123 17.45 -0.75 -6.64
CA LEU A 123 17.32 0.48 -5.86
C LEU A 123 16.39 0.22 -4.67
N GLY A 124 16.97 0.13 -3.48
CA GLY A 124 16.22 0.24 -2.23
C GLY A 124 15.81 1.69 -1.96
N TYR A 125 14.62 1.86 -1.39
CA TYR A 125 14.08 3.12 -0.89
C TYR A 125 15.04 3.80 0.08
N ALA A 126 15.29 5.08 -0.15
CA ALA A 126 16.34 5.83 0.53
C ALA A 126 15.87 7.26 0.87
N ASN A 127 14.77 7.38 1.60
CA ASN A 127 14.24 8.70 1.98
C ASN A 127 15.25 9.47 2.83
N ALA A 128 15.37 10.75 2.56
CA ALA A 128 16.26 11.64 3.30
C ALA A 128 15.58 12.97 3.60
N LYS A 129 15.80 13.46 4.81
CA LYS A 129 15.40 14.79 5.26
C LYS A 129 16.61 15.71 5.22
N ILE A 130 16.47 16.85 4.58
CA ILE A 130 17.47 17.90 4.43
C ILE A 130 17.17 19.02 5.40
N TYR A 131 18.12 19.31 6.26
CA TYR A 131 17.99 20.30 7.31
C TYR A 131 18.98 21.45 7.14
N ARG A 132 18.63 22.58 7.74
CA ARG A 132 19.51 23.74 7.89
C ARG A 132 19.52 24.22 9.33
N SER A 133 20.70 24.55 9.85
CA SER A 133 20.84 25.12 11.20
C SER A 133 20.15 26.49 11.26
N THR A 134 19.39 26.72 12.33
CA THR A 134 18.78 28.02 12.64
C THR A 134 19.80 29.02 13.19
N ASP A 135 20.95 28.55 13.64
CA ASP A 135 22.03 29.40 14.15
C ASP A 135 22.75 30.12 13.00
N PRO A 136 22.68 31.46 12.92
CA PRO A 136 23.32 32.24 11.87
C PRO A 136 24.86 32.22 11.94
N THR A 137 25.44 31.82 13.08
CA THR A 137 26.90 31.70 13.27
C THR A 137 27.46 30.39 12.71
N CYS A 138 26.58 29.46 12.34
CA CYS A 138 26.95 28.18 11.77
C CYS A 138 27.57 28.36 10.37
N PRO A 139 28.83 27.96 10.14
CA PRO A 139 29.50 28.20 8.87
C PRO A 139 28.89 27.36 7.75
N ARG A 140 28.84 27.92 6.54
CA ARG A 140 28.50 27.17 5.31
C ARG A 140 29.77 26.42 4.83
N PRO A 141 29.68 25.14 4.45
CA PRO A 141 28.47 24.36 4.17
C PRO A 141 27.90 23.56 5.36
N ASP A 142 28.60 23.48 6.49
CA ASP A 142 28.28 22.60 7.63
C ASP A 142 26.94 22.91 8.32
N CYS A 143 26.37 24.10 8.05
CA CYS A 143 25.02 24.44 8.47
C CYS A 143 23.92 23.59 7.81
N TYR A 144 24.23 22.76 6.81
CA TYR A 144 23.28 21.81 6.22
C TYR A 144 23.60 20.38 6.66
N LYS A 145 22.55 19.62 6.99
CA LYS A 145 22.70 18.23 7.40
C LYS A 145 21.60 17.36 6.81
N LEU A 146 21.96 16.12 6.53
CA LEU A 146 21.07 15.11 5.97
C LEU A 146 20.84 14.03 7.02
N PHE A 147 19.59 13.61 7.18
CA PHE A 147 19.23 12.52 8.06
C PHE A 147 18.23 11.57 7.39
N PRO A 148 18.14 10.30 7.83
CA PRO A 148 17.08 9.38 7.40
C PRO A 148 15.68 9.91 7.73
N SER A 149 14.66 9.41 7.03
CA SER A 149 13.24 9.82 7.21
C SER A 149 12.74 9.75 8.66
N GLY A 150 13.20 8.78 9.45
CA GLY A 150 12.81 8.62 10.85
C GLY A 150 13.33 9.70 11.82
N LYS A 151 14.09 10.70 11.34
CA LYS A 151 14.59 11.80 12.18
C LYS A 151 13.48 12.79 12.51
N GLU A 152 13.57 13.35 13.72
CA GLU A 152 12.70 14.40 14.27
C GLU A 152 12.68 15.69 13.42
N ILE A 153 11.66 16.53 13.59
CA ILE A 153 11.49 17.77 12.81
C ILE A 153 12.58 18.79 13.13
N SER A 154 12.99 18.90 14.40
CA SER A 154 13.98 19.88 14.81
C SER A 154 15.10 19.27 15.66
N PRO A 155 16.05 18.55 15.02
CA PRO A 155 17.17 17.96 15.72
C PRO A 155 18.15 19.01 16.23
N LYS A 156 18.86 18.71 17.32
CA LYS A 156 19.97 19.56 17.79
C LYS A 156 21.09 19.61 16.73
N CYS A 157 21.70 20.78 16.58
CA CYS A 157 22.89 20.93 15.74
C CYS A 157 23.98 19.98 16.23
N GLU A 158 24.61 19.23 15.32
CA GLU A 158 25.67 18.26 15.69
C GLU A 158 27.05 18.94 15.82
N ILE A 159 27.14 20.24 15.50
CA ILE A 159 28.38 20.99 15.62
C ILE A 159 28.56 21.41 17.09
N LEU A 160 29.61 20.88 17.73
CA LEU A 160 29.88 21.00 19.17
C LEU A 160 29.99 22.46 19.67
N SER A 161 30.21 23.44 18.78
CA SER A 161 30.29 24.86 19.11
C SER A 161 28.96 25.61 19.02
N HIS A 162 27.85 24.97 18.62
CA HIS A 162 26.56 25.62 18.39
C HIS A 162 25.44 24.92 19.16
N GLU A 163 24.60 25.70 19.84
CA GLU A 163 23.42 25.20 20.56
C GLU A 163 22.12 25.30 19.72
N GLY A 164 22.24 25.75 18.46
CA GLY A 164 21.12 25.86 17.54
C GLY A 164 20.45 24.53 17.24
N ARG A 165 19.23 24.60 16.67
CA ARG A 165 18.54 23.43 16.13
C ARG A 165 18.54 23.47 14.62
N TYR A 166 18.33 22.32 14.02
CA TYR A 166 18.07 22.16 12.61
C TYR A 166 16.59 22.44 12.32
N GLU A 167 16.31 23.07 11.19
CA GLU A 167 15.00 23.26 10.59
C GLU A 167 14.92 22.39 9.33
N LEU A 168 13.79 21.67 9.17
CA LEU A 168 13.55 20.81 8.02
C LEU A 168 13.22 21.65 6.78
N LEU A 169 14.07 21.57 5.76
CA LEU A 169 13.88 22.30 4.50
C LEU A 169 13.20 21.44 3.42
N ARG A 170 13.63 20.18 3.30
CA ARG A 170 13.17 19.25 2.26
C ARG A 170 13.09 17.83 2.77
N HIS A 171 12.10 17.09 2.33
CA HIS A 171 12.04 15.64 2.45
C HIS A 171 12.02 15.06 1.05
N VAL A 172 13.07 14.32 0.72
CA VAL A 172 13.31 13.79 -0.61
C VAL A 172 13.24 12.27 -0.58
N PHE A 173 12.73 11.71 -1.66
CA PHE A 173 12.60 10.28 -1.88
C PHE A 173 13.32 9.91 -3.17
N PHE A 174 13.98 8.77 -3.18
CA PHE A 174 14.63 8.28 -4.39
C PHE A 174 13.72 7.21 -5.03
N VAL A 175 13.09 7.53 -6.17
CA VAL A 175 11.94 6.79 -6.75
C VAL A 175 12.28 5.70 -7.73
N ASP A 176 11.37 4.71 -7.75
CA ASP A 176 11.17 3.61 -8.69
C ASP A 176 9.76 3.70 -9.32
N CYS A 177 9.60 3.28 -10.59
CA CYS A 177 8.51 3.73 -11.48
C CYS A 177 7.64 2.59 -12.05
N PHE A 178 6.55 2.95 -12.76
CA PHE A 178 5.70 2.04 -13.55
C PHE A 178 6.25 1.82 -14.97
N SER A 179 5.81 0.74 -15.62
CA SER A 179 6.04 0.49 -17.05
C SER A 179 5.23 1.47 -17.92
N LEU A 180 5.67 1.65 -19.17
CA LEU A 180 5.05 2.57 -20.14
C LEU A 180 3.59 2.20 -20.46
N ASP A 181 3.24 0.91 -20.39
CA ASP A 181 1.91 0.38 -20.70
C ASP A 181 0.92 0.42 -19.53
N THR A 182 1.33 0.93 -18.36
CA THR A 182 0.46 0.98 -17.19
C THR A 182 -0.57 2.09 -17.34
N ALA A 183 -1.86 1.76 -17.20
CA ALA A 183 -2.95 2.73 -17.31
C ALA A 183 -3.34 3.30 -15.94
N PHE A 184 -3.65 4.60 -15.91
CA PHE A 184 -4.17 5.32 -14.76
C PHE A 184 -5.59 5.81 -15.06
N ALA A 185 -6.48 5.69 -14.08
CA ALA A 185 -7.81 6.29 -14.18
C ALA A 185 -7.70 7.81 -14.07
N THR A 186 -8.48 8.53 -14.88
CA THR A 186 -8.65 9.99 -14.82
C THR A 186 -9.98 10.33 -14.16
N PRO A 187 -10.13 11.55 -13.61
CA PRO A 187 -11.40 12.02 -13.02
C PRO A 187 -12.60 11.95 -13.98
N ASP A 188 -12.35 12.09 -15.28
CA ASP A 188 -13.40 12.04 -16.32
C ASP A 188 -13.87 10.61 -16.64
N GLY A 189 -13.46 9.61 -15.86
CA GLY A 189 -13.82 8.20 -16.07
C GLY A 189 -13.09 7.53 -17.23
N ARG A 190 -12.02 8.14 -17.74
CA ARG A 190 -11.18 7.57 -18.81
C ARG A 190 -9.91 6.97 -18.23
N ASN A 191 -9.18 6.21 -19.03
CA ASN A 191 -7.84 5.74 -18.70
C ASN A 191 -6.81 6.49 -19.55
N ILE A 192 -5.72 6.92 -18.93
CA ILE A 192 -4.54 7.46 -19.58
C ILE A 192 -3.37 6.50 -19.36
N VAL A 193 -2.68 6.13 -20.44
CA VAL A 193 -1.54 5.22 -20.38
C VAL A 193 -0.31 6.01 -19.92
N ASN A 194 0.59 5.39 -19.16
CA ASN A 194 1.79 6.03 -18.61
C ASN A 194 2.67 6.66 -19.71
N SER A 195 2.74 6.06 -20.90
CA SER A 195 3.44 6.62 -22.07
C SER A 195 2.87 7.96 -22.55
N ASP A 196 1.58 8.19 -22.32
CA ASP A 196 0.85 9.36 -22.82
C ASP A 196 0.66 10.40 -21.72
N LEU A 197 1.01 10.06 -20.47
CA LEU A 197 0.88 10.92 -19.30
C LEU A 197 1.84 12.10 -19.36
N CYS A 198 1.31 13.30 -19.24
CA CYS A 198 2.05 14.56 -19.27
C CYS A 198 1.99 15.28 -17.92
N VAL A 199 2.97 16.16 -17.68
CA VAL A 199 2.93 17.08 -16.54
C VAL A 199 1.71 18.00 -16.68
N GLY A 200 0.90 18.08 -15.63
CA GLY A 200 -0.36 18.82 -15.60
C GLY A 200 -1.60 17.94 -15.74
N ASP A 201 -1.46 16.69 -16.21
CA ASP A 201 -2.59 15.77 -16.29
C ASP A 201 -3.13 15.42 -14.91
N LYS A 202 -4.42 15.08 -14.86
CA LYS A 202 -5.11 14.70 -13.63
C LYS A 202 -5.36 13.21 -13.61
N VAL A 203 -4.85 12.53 -12.59
CA VAL A 203 -5.17 11.14 -12.27
C VAL A 203 -6.16 11.07 -11.11
N LEU A 204 -6.90 9.98 -11.00
CA LEU A 204 -7.92 9.79 -9.99
C LEU A 204 -7.31 9.26 -8.69
N GLY A 205 -7.59 9.93 -7.57
CA GLY A 205 -7.26 9.44 -6.24
C GLY A 205 -8.26 8.38 -5.74
N PRO A 206 -7.89 7.60 -4.70
CA PRO A 206 -8.78 6.61 -4.10
C PRO A 206 -10.02 7.23 -3.43
N ASP A 207 -9.97 8.53 -3.13
CA ASP A 207 -11.05 9.35 -2.60
C ASP A 207 -11.99 9.91 -3.69
N GLY A 208 -11.76 9.57 -4.96
CA GLY A 208 -12.49 10.13 -6.09
C GLY A 208 -12.03 11.54 -6.49
N LEU A 209 -11.08 12.14 -5.77
CA LEU A 209 -10.60 13.49 -6.05
C LEU A 209 -9.41 13.49 -7.01
N PRO A 210 -9.28 14.50 -7.89
CA PRO A 210 -8.19 14.59 -8.85
C PRO A 210 -6.83 14.80 -8.18
N ARG A 211 -5.78 14.20 -8.75
CA ARG A 211 -4.36 14.40 -8.39
C ARG A 211 -3.60 14.85 -9.63
N THR A 212 -2.90 15.98 -9.52
CA THR A 212 -2.16 16.55 -10.65
C THR A 212 -0.76 15.95 -10.77
N VAL A 213 -0.39 15.53 -11.97
CA VAL A 213 0.96 15.09 -12.31
C VAL A 213 1.90 16.30 -12.30
N LEU A 214 2.80 16.38 -11.33
CA LEU A 214 3.69 17.53 -11.18
C LEU A 214 4.99 17.41 -11.98
N SER A 215 5.47 16.18 -12.20
CA SER A 215 6.74 15.92 -12.90
C SER A 215 6.82 14.47 -13.37
N MET A 216 7.48 14.24 -14.50
CA MET A 216 7.73 12.91 -15.06
C MET A 216 9.23 12.59 -15.12
N LYS A 217 9.56 11.31 -14.95
CA LYS A 217 10.94 10.77 -15.04
C LYS A 217 10.91 9.41 -15.71
N GLU A 218 11.87 9.16 -16.59
CA GLU A 218 12.00 7.92 -17.37
C GLU A 218 13.34 7.23 -17.09
N GLY A 219 13.39 5.92 -17.26
CA GLY A 219 14.60 5.11 -17.08
C GLY A 219 14.35 3.64 -17.41
N GLU A 220 15.42 2.86 -17.47
CA GLU A 220 15.38 1.42 -17.75
C GLU A 220 15.75 0.61 -16.50
N LYS A 221 14.95 -0.43 -16.19
CA LYS A 221 15.19 -1.34 -15.07
C LYS A 221 14.48 -2.68 -15.32
N GLU A 222 14.85 -3.71 -14.55
CA GLU A 222 14.07 -4.95 -14.46
C GLU A 222 12.65 -4.66 -13.95
N LEU A 223 11.67 -5.20 -14.66
CA LEU A 223 10.25 -5.01 -14.40
C LEU A 223 9.61 -6.30 -13.89
N TYR A 224 8.60 -6.12 -13.04
CA TYR A 224 7.83 -7.16 -12.39
C TYR A 224 6.37 -6.99 -12.80
N GLU A 225 5.78 -8.06 -13.36
CA GLU A 225 4.37 -8.09 -13.73
C GLU A 225 3.52 -8.52 -12.53
N ILE A 226 2.62 -7.64 -12.10
CA ILE A 226 1.73 -7.86 -10.97
C ILE A 226 0.36 -8.28 -11.51
N LYS A 227 -0.10 -9.46 -11.09
CA LYS A 227 -1.40 -10.02 -11.49
C LYS A 227 -2.29 -10.20 -10.28
N TYR A 228 -3.58 -10.00 -10.48
CA TYR A 228 -4.58 -10.23 -9.44
C TYR A 228 -5.11 -11.66 -9.52
N LEU A 229 -5.29 -12.29 -8.36
CA LEU A 229 -5.93 -13.60 -8.26
C LEU A 229 -7.46 -13.43 -8.26
N THR A 230 -8.15 -14.24 -9.04
CA THR A 230 -9.61 -14.24 -9.08
C THR A 230 -10.17 -14.84 -7.78
N LYS A 231 -11.32 -14.33 -7.31
CA LYS A 231 -12.05 -14.91 -6.16
C LYS A 231 -12.59 -16.33 -6.44
N ARG A 232 -12.64 -16.77 -7.70
CA ARG A 232 -13.13 -18.09 -8.10
C ARG A 232 -12.01 -18.84 -8.86
N ALA A 233 -11.70 -20.06 -8.39
CA ALA A 233 -10.84 -21.05 -9.02
C ALA A 233 -9.46 -20.58 -9.51
N ASN A 234 -8.49 -20.34 -8.61
CA ASN A 234 -7.04 -20.16 -8.89
C ASN A 234 -6.67 -19.42 -10.19
N GLY A 235 -7.53 -18.52 -10.65
CA GLY A 235 -7.43 -17.86 -11.95
C GLY A 235 -6.74 -16.53 -11.77
N LEU A 236 -6.26 -15.99 -12.88
CA LEU A 236 -5.69 -14.65 -12.91
C LEU A 236 -6.73 -13.72 -13.52
N GLU A 237 -6.94 -12.56 -12.91
CA GLU A 237 -7.74 -11.51 -13.54
C GLU A 237 -7.04 -11.03 -14.81
N LYS A 238 -7.82 -10.46 -15.73
CA LYS A 238 -7.25 -9.83 -16.94
C LYS A 238 -6.45 -8.59 -16.59
N ASP A 239 -6.87 -7.89 -15.55
CA ASP A 239 -6.20 -6.70 -15.07
C ASP A 239 -4.84 -7.08 -14.50
N LYS A 240 -3.85 -6.25 -14.82
CA LYS A 240 -2.47 -6.40 -14.38
C LYS A 240 -1.77 -5.05 -14.55
N PHE A 241 -0.67 -4.88 -13.85
CA PHE A 241 0.22 -3.75 -14.09
C PHE A 241 1.66 -4.20 -13.93
N THR A 242 2.56 -3.41 -14.51
CA THR A 242 3.98 -3.73 -14.51
C THR A 242 4.74 -2.58 -13.87
N CYS A 243 5.62 -2.90 -12.92
CA CYS A 243 6.36 -1.91 -12.16
C CYS A 243 7.77 -2.42 -11.83
N THR A 244 8.64 -1.54 -11.35
CA THR A 244 9.99 -1.94 -10.92
C THR A 244 9.96 -2.66 -9.57
N GLY A 245 11.03 -3.39 -9.22
CA GLY A 245 11.12 -4.16 -7.97
C GLY A 245 11.02 -3.32 -6.68
N GLY A 246 11.39 -2.04 -6.75
CA GLY A 246 11.22 -1.05 -5.69
C GLY A 246 9.96 -0.20 -5.87
N HIS A 247 8.91 -0.70 -6.49
CA HIS A 247 7.58 -0.07 -6.44
C HIS A 247 6.83 -0.48 -5.16
N LEU A 248 6.18 0.48 -4.48
CA LEU A 248 5.42 0.21 -3.24
C LEU A 248 4.07 -0.37 -3.61
N LEU A 249 3.85 -1.62 -3.22
CA LEU A 249 2.54 -2.24 -3.26
C LEU A 249 1.78 -1.81 -2.00
N CYS A 250 0.63 -1.17 -2.20
CA CYS A 250 -0.36 -1.01 -1.15
C CYS A 250 -1.07 -2.35 -0.96
N LEU A 251 -0.91 -2.94 0.22
CA LEU A 251 -1.41 -4.27 0.56
C LEU A 251 -2.41 -4.19 1.71
N CYS A 252 -3.33 -5.14 1.75
CA CYS A 252 -4.32 -5.30 2.81
C CYS A 252 -4.38 -6.76 3.27
N ILE A 253 -4.50 -6.96 4.57
CA ILE A 253 -4.94 -8.23 5.17
C ILE A 253 -6.36 -8.04 5.68
N ASP A 254 -7.34 -8.55 4.92
CA ASP A 254 -8.77 -8.46 5.23
C ASP A 254 -9.12 -9.19 6.55
N THR A 255 -8.45 -10.31 6.82
CA THR A 255 -8.66 -11.16 7.99
C THR A 255 -7.40 -11.20 8.86
N PRO A 256 -7.19 -10.18 9.72
CA PRO A 256 -5.96 -10.03 10.50
C PRO A 256 -5.86 -11.02 11.65
N VAL A 257 -6.95 -11.65 12.08
CA VAL A 257 -6.95 -12.65 13.14
C VAL A 257 -7.35 -14.00 12.55
N ASP A 258 -6.47 -15.00 12.67
CA ASP A 258 -6.80 -16.38 12.28
C ASP A 258 -7.72 -17.04 13.31
N ALA A 259 -8.63 -17.89 12.84
CA ALA A 259 -9.40 -18.74 13.74
C ALA A 259 -8.45 -19.63 14.59
N PRO A 260 -8.85 -20.03 15.81
CA PRO A 260 -8.03 -20.88 16.68
C PRO A 260 -7.57 -22.16 15.98
N CYS A 261 -6.26 -22.37 15.94
CA CYS A 261 -5.62 -23.55 15.37
C CYS A 261 -5.01 -24.42 16.46
N ILE A 262 -4.99 -25.75 16.26
CA ILE A 262 -4.33 -26.68 17.17
C ILE A 262 -2.87 -26.90 16.78
N ASP A 263 -1.96 -26.80 17.74
CA ASP A 263 -0.58 -27.25 17.64
C ASP A 263 -0.48 -28.66 18.26
N ARG A 264 -0.55 -29.68 17.40
CA ARG A 264 -0.53 -31.09 17.81
C ARG A 264 0.76 -31.49 18.54
N SER A 265 1.87 -30.82 18.25
CA SER A 265 3.18 -31.13 18.87
C SER A 265 3.24 -30.77 20.34
N ARG A 266 2.57 -29.67 20.74
CA ARG A 266 2.56 -29.14 22.10
C ARG A 266 1.23 -29.37 22.82
N ASN A 267 0.28 -30.05 22.17
CA ASN A 267 -1.10 -30.20 22.61
C ASN A 267 -1.71 -28.87 23.11
N SER A 268 -1.53 -27.81 22.31
CA SER A 268 -1.92 -26.44 22.66
C SER A 268 -2.64 -25.77 21.50
N TYR A 269 -3.31 -24.66 21.77
CA TYR A 269 -4.00 -23.87 20.76
C TYR A 269 -3.24 -22.58 20.48
N PHE A 270 -3.41 -22.05 19.28
CA PHE A 270 -2.86 -20.74 18.96
C PHE A 270 -3.75 -19.93 18.03
N VAL A 271 -3.64 -18.62 18.19
CA VAL A 271 -4.25 -17.62 17.31
C VAL A 271 -3.13 -16.77 16.73
N LYS A 272 -3.05 -16.69 15.39
CA LYS A 272 -2.16 -15.76 14.71
C LYS A 272 -2.87 -14.43 14.52
N HIS A 273 -2.23 -13.35 14.91
CA HIS A 273 -2.77 -12.00 14.83
C HIS A 273 -1.78 -11.11 14.10
N TYR A 274 -2.22 -10.54 12.99
CA TYR A 274 -1.52 -9.57 12.17
C TYR A 274 -1.98 -8.17 12.57
N PHE A 275 -1.04 -7.28 12.87
CA PHE A 275 -1.31 -5.90 13.26
C PHE A 275 -0.18 -5.01 12.77
N GLY A 276 -0.46 -3.74 12.56
CA GLY A 276 0.52 -2.84 11.98
C GLY A 276 -0.09 -1.51 11.59
N ASN A 277 0.72 -0.75 10.87
CA ASN A 277 0.32 0.49 10.22
C ASN A 277 0.85 0.48 8.77
N SER A 278 0.67 1.61 8.07
CA SER A 278 1.11 1.78 6.68
C SER A 278 2.57 1.40 6.44
N GLU A 279 3.46 1.64 7.41
CA GLU A 279 4.91 1.41 7.24
C GLU A 279 5.40 0.03 7.69
N ARG A 280 4.65 -0.64 8.59
CA ARG A 280 5.11 -1.86 9.23
C ARG A 280 3.98 -2.82 9.55
N LEU A 281 4.11 -4.02 9.00
CA LEU A 281 3.31 -5.19 9.38
C LEU A 281 4.05 -6.04 10.41
N CYS A 282 3.37 -6.36 11.51
CA CYS A 282 3.80 -7.29 12.54
C CYS A 282 2.82 -8.47 12.62
N SER A 283 3.30 -9.60 13.12
CA SER A 283 2.45 -10.76 13.43
C SER A 283 2.86 -11.35 14.77
N THR A 284 1.89 -11.72 15.59
CA THR A 284 2.09 -12.48 16.83
C THR A 284 1.36 -13.82 16.76
N LYS A 285 1.86 -14.79 17.53
CA LYS A 285 1.22 -16.09 17.74
C LYS A 285 0.86 -16.19 19.22
N ALA A 286 -0.38 -15.90 19.57
CA ALA A 286 -0.89 -16.05 20.93
C ALA A 286 -1.12 -17.55 21.19
N MET A 287 -0.47 -18.11 22.21
CA MET A 287 -0.60 -19.52 22.59
C MET A 287 -1.55 -19.65 23.78
N SER A 288 -2.36 -20.70 23.78
CA SER A 288 -3.34 -21.00 24.84
C SER A 288 -3.36 -22.50 25.13
N THR A 289 -3.75 -22.87 26.34
CA THR A 289 -3.79 -24.28 26.75
C THR A 289 -5.13 -24.94 26.41
N THR A 290 -6.21 -24.15 26.40
CA THR A 290 -7.57 -24.61 26.10
C THR A 290 -8.12 -23.96 24.82
N VAL A 291 -9.13 -24.59 24.21
CA VAL A 291 -9.82 -24.03 23.02
C VAL A 291 -10.57 -22.76 23.40
N GLU A 292 -11.14 -22.74 24.61
CA GLU A 292 -11.96 -21.67 25.15
C GLU A 292 -11.15 -20.39 25.31
N GLU A 293 -9.92 -20.48 25.83
CA GLU A 293 -8.97 -19.36 25.91
C GLU A 293 -8.63 -18.81 24.53
N ALA A 294 -8.34 -19.69 23.57
CA ALA A 294 -8.00 -19.28 22.21
C ALA A 294 -9.19 -18.62 21.50
N ARG A 295 -10.42 -19.14 21.71
CA ARG A 295 -11.67 -18.52 21.21
C ARG A 295 -11.92 -17.17 21.86
N ALA A 296 -11.72 -17.05 23.17
CA ALA A 296 -11.86 -15.78 23.87
C ALA A 296 -10.91 -14.71 23.33
N TYR A 297 -9.64 -15.07 23.07
CA TYR A 297 -8.68 -14.17 22.42
C TYR A 297 -9.12 -13.80 21.00
N TYR A 298 -9.53 -14.78 20.19
CA TYR A 298 -10.00 -14.56 18.82
C TYR A 298 -11.20 -13.58 18.77
N GLU A 299 -12.15 -13.71 19.71
CA GLU A 299 -13.32 -12.82 19.76
C GLU A 299 -12.99 -11.42 20.28
N ALA A 300 -12.05 -11.30 21.23
CA ALA A 300 -11.63 -10.02 21.78
C ALA A 300 -10.65 -9.24 20.88
N ALA A 301 -9.95 -9.93 19.97
CA ALA A 301 -8.94 -9.32 19.11
C ALA A 301 -9.54 -8.34 18.09
N ASN A 302 -8.78 -7.31 17.74
CA ASN A 302 -9.19 -6.36 16.72
C ASN A 302 -9.18 -7.01 15.34
N LYS A 303 -10.35 -7.07 14.69
CA LYS A 303 -10.54 -7.70 13.37
C LYS A 303 -10.54 -6.68 12.22
N THR A 304 -10.23 -5.41 12.49
CA THR A 304 -10.15 -4.38 11.44
C THR A 304 -9.05 -4.70 10.43
N PRO A 305 -9.33 -4.67 9.12
CA PRO A 305 -8.34 -4.92 8.08
C PRO A 305 -7.06 -4.10 8.28
N VAL A 306 -5.91 -4.73 8.01
CA VAL A 306 -4.60 -4.08 8.18
C VAL A 306 -4.07 -3.69 6.81
N GLU A 307 -4.00 -2.39 6.58
CA GLU A 307 -3.41 -1.79 5.39
C GLU A 307 -1.94 -1.44 5.65
N PHE A 308 -1.06 -1.81 4.72
CA PHE A 308 0.38 -1.59 4.83
C PHE A 308 1.03 -1.56 3.45
N GLU A 309 2.20 -0.93 3.38
CA GLU A 309 2.97 -0.78 2.17
C GLU A 309 4.18 -1.70 2.20
N MET A 310 4.46 -2.34 1.07
CA MET A 310 5.64 -3.17 0.93
C MET A 310 6.11 -3.16 -0.52
N THR A 311 7.42 -3.17 -0.71
CA THR A 311 8.04 -3.20 -2.03
C THR A 311 7.79 -4.55 -2.71
N VAL A 312 7.78 -4.62 -4.05
CA VAL A 312 7.66 -5.89 -4.78
C VAL A 312 8.73 -6.89 -4.33
N GLU A 313 9.98 -6.44 -4.20
CA GLU A 313 11.09 -7.28 -3.74
C GLU A 313 10.93 -7.77 -2.29
N ASN A 314 10.48 -6.90 -1.38
CA ASN A 314 10.20 -7.28 -0.01
C ASN A 314 9.02 -8.25 0.07
N TYR A 315 8.01 -8.08 -0.80
CA TYR A 315 6.91 -9.03 -0.92
C TYR A 315 7.42 -10.41 -1.33
N LEU A 316 8.31 -10.49 -2.33
CA LEU A 316 8.92 -11.75 -2.75
C LEU A 316 9.77 -12.41 -1.64
N ALA A 317 10.47 -11.60 -0.84
CA ALA A 317 11.25 -12.06 0.31
C ALA A 317 10.39 -12.40 1.55
N ALA A 318 9.11 -12.01 1.57
CA ALA A 318 8.26 -12.18 2.73
C ALA A 318 7.89 -13.66 2.96
N PRO A 319 7.69 -14.06 4.24
CA PRO A 319 7.20 -15.38 4.59
C PRO A 319 5.93 -15.74 3.81
N GLN A 320 5.79 -17.02 3.44
CA GLN A 320 4.63 -17.52 2.69
C GLN A 320 3.30 -17.25 3.41
N SER A 321 3.31 -17.20 4.74
CA SER A 321 2.15 -16.84 5.56
C SER A 321 1.65 -15.43 5.29
N ILE A 322 2.56 -14.47 5.07
CA ILE A 322 2.21 -13.09 4.70
C ILE A 322 1.77 -13.06 3.24
N ARG A 323 2.54 -13.65 2.31
CA ARG A 323 2.20 -13.66 0.88
C ARG A 323 0.83 -14.26 0.57
N ARG A 324 0.42 -15.32 1.30
CA ARG A 324 -0.91 -15.95 1.15
C ARG A 324 -2.08 -15.06 1.60
N LYS A 325 -1.83 -14.15 2.56
CA LYS A 325 -2.87 -13.30 3.16
C LYS A 325 -2.89 -11.89 2.60
N ALA A 326 -1.73 -11.32 2.32
CA ALA A 326 -1.56 -9.98 1.82
C ALA A 326 -2.09 -9.91 0.39
N ARG A 327 -3.15 -9.13 0.22
CA ARG A 327 -3.79 -8.84 -1.08
C ARG A 327 -3.47 -7.42 -1.48
N LEU A 328 -3.46 -7.15 -2.78
CA LEU A 328 -3.39 -5.76 -3.24
C LEU A 328 -4.60 -5.00 -2.76
N TYR A 329 -4.36 -3.82 -2.19
CA TYR A 329 -5.40 -2.89 -1.82
C TYR A 329 -6.15 -2.45 -3.07
N ARG A 330 -7.47 -2.47 -2.98
CA ARG A 330 -8.38 -1.91 -3.98
C ARG A 330 -9.43 -1.12 -3.24
N THR A 331 -9.66 0.11 -3.70
CA THR A 331 -10.82 0.86 -3.23
C THR A 331 -12.09 0.13 -3.69
N SER A 332 -13.09 0.02 -2.81
CA SER A 332 -14.34 -0.66 -3.10
C SER A 332 -15.22 0.12 -4.08
N THR A 333 -15.06 1.44 -4.11
CA THR A 333 -15.90 2.35 -4.88
C THR A 333 -15.02 3.47 -5.43
N LEU A 334 -15.02 3.66 -6.75
CA LEU A 334 -14.50 4.85 -7.38
C LEU A 334 -15.68 5.78 -7.64
N LEU A 335 -15.66 6.94 -6.99
CA LEU A 335 -16.59 8.02 -7.29
C LEU A 335 -15.99 8.84 -8.43
N PHE A 336 -16.71 8.88 -9.54
CA PHE A 336 -16.39 9.76 -10.67
C PHE A 336 -17.34 10.95 -10.60
N ASP A 337 -16.82 12.15 -10.79
CA ASP A 337 -17.64 13.30 -11.17
C ASP A 337 -18.04 13.11 -12.64
N ALA A 338 -18.95 12.16 -12.89
CA ALA A 338 -19.47 11.93 -14.22
C ALA A 338 -20.28 13.17 -14.64
N PRO A 339 -20.16 13.64 -15.90
CA PRO A 339 -21.01 14.71 -16.39
C PRO A 339 -22.48 14.28 -16.26
N GLU A 340 -23.33 15.14 -15.71
CA GLU A 340 -24.79 14.95 -15.74
C GLU A 340 -25.23 14.87 -17.20
N ILE A 341 -25.54 13.66 -17.67
CA ILE A 341 -26.15 13.43 -18.98
C ILE A 341 -27.64 13.39 -18.75
N ASP A 342 -28.36 14.37 -19.30
CA ASP A 342 -29.82 14.35 -19.31
C ASP A 342 -30.30 13.19 -20.18
N LEU A 343 -30.86 12.17 -19.52
CA LEU A 343 -31.43 10.97 -20.14
C LEU A 343 -32.95 11.07 -20.32
N THR A 344 -33.57 12.21 -20.01
CA THR A 344 -35.03 12.35 -20.08
C THR A 344 -35.54 12.25 -21.51
N ILE A 345 -36.65 11.52 -21.70
CA ILE A 345 -37.31 11.35 -23.00
C ILE A 345 -38.80 11.61 -22.81
N GLY A 346 -39.30 12.68 -23.40
CA GLY A 346 -40.69 13.08 -23.23
C GLY A 346 -40.97 13.52 -21.79
N GLN A 347 -41.78 12.76 -21.06
CA GLN A 347 -42.16 13.05 -19.67
C GLN A 347 -41.49 12.12 -18.64
N THR A 348 -40.56 11.25 -19.05
CA THR A 348 -39.89 10.33 -18.13
C THR A 348 -38.75 10.97 -17.37
N SER A 349 -38.50 10.50 -16.15
CA SER A 349 -37.27 10.82 -15.42
C SER A 349 -36.07 10.03 -15.95
N GLU A 350 -34.86 10.47 -15.63
CA GLU A 350 -33.61 9.76 -15.96
C GLU A 350 -33.59 8.34 -15.37
N GLU A 351 -34.10 8.17 -14.14
CA GLU A 351 -34.20 6.88 -13.46
C GLU A 351 -35.11 5.90 -14.21
N GLU A 352 -36.23 6.38 -14.76
CA GLU A 352 -37.17 5.56 -15.53
C GLU A 352 -36.54 5.08 -16.84
N VAL A 353 -35.80 5.97 -17.53
CA VAL A 353 -35.08 5.63 -18.76
C VAL A 353 -33.97 4.61 -18.47
N ALA A 354 -33.16 4.86 -17.43
CA ALA A 354 -32.10 3.95 -17.01
C ALA A 354 -32.65 2.58 -16.60
N TRP A 355 -33.78 2.55 -15.88
CA TRP A 355 -34.44 1.31 -15.48
C TRP A 355 -34.92 0.50 -16.69
N LEU A 356 -35.52 1.16 -17.70
CA LEU A 356 -35.98 0.50 -18.91
C LEU A 356 -34.82 -0.05 -19.76
N ILE A 357 -33.72 0.71 -19.87
CA ILE A 357 -32.49 0.24 -20.54
C ILE A 357 -31.90 -0.95 -19.78
N GLY A 358 -31.88 -0.91 -18.45
CA GLY A 358 -31.43 -2.02 -17.61
C GLY A 358 -32.25 -3.29 -17.84
N LEU A 359 -33.58 -3.16 -17.96
CA LEU A 359 -34.46 -4.27 -18.31
C LEU A 359 -34.14 -4.85 -19.70
N TRP A 360 -33.94 -3.99 -20.70
CA TRP A 360 -33.54 -4.44 -22.04
C TRP A 360 -32.15 -5.08 -22.07
N LEU A 361 -31.19 -4.61 -21.26
CA LEU A 361 -29.88 -5.25 -21.16
C LEU A 361 -29.94 -6.67 -20.56
N GLY A 362 -30.93 -6.93 -19.70
CA GLY A 362 -31.16 -8.25 -19.11
C GLY A 362 -31.83 -9.22 -20.07
N ASP A 363 -32.97 -8.83 -20.64
CA ASP A 363 -33.87 -9.73 -21.38
C ASP A 363 -34.24 -9.23 -22.80
N GLY A 364 -33.46 -8.28 -23.33
CA GLY A 364 -33.66 -7.69 -24.66
C GLY A 364 -33.09 -8.50 -25.82
N ASP A 365 -33.69 -8.31 -26.99
CA ASP A 365 -33.17 -8.80 -28.26
C ASP A 365 -32.08 -7.86 -28.78
N SER A 366 -30.90 -8.40 -29.12
CA SER A 366 -29.75 -7.58 -29.55
C SER A 366 -29.95 -6.85 -30.88
N ASN A 367 -30.94 -7.26 -31.67
CA ASN A 367 -31.23 -6.69 -32.99
C ASN A 367 -32.50 -5.82 -33.00
N SER A 368 -33.20 -5.66 -31.88
CA SER A 368 -34.44 -4.89 -31.82
C SER A 368 -34.72 -4.30 -30.45
N THR A 369 -35.69 -3.39 -30.37
CA THR A 369 -36.13 -2.77 -29.10
C THR A 369 -37.07 -3.66 -28.28
N ARG A 370 -37.12 -4.95 -28.59
CA ARG A 370 -38.00 -5.93 -27.92
C ARG A 370 -37.26 -6.59 -26.78
N PHE A 371 -37.99 -7.02 -25.77
CA PHE A 371 -37.49 -7.83 -24.65
C PHE A 371 -38.56 -8.82 -24.22
N THR A 372 -38.12 -9.93 -23.63
CA THR A 372 -39.00 -10.99 -23.13
C THR A 372 -39.39 -10.76 -21.69
N MET A 373 -40.63 -11.10 -21.33
CA MET A 373 -41.13 -11.05 -19.95
C MET A 373 -42.06 -12.23 -19.68
N HIS A 374 -42.10 -12.71 -18.44
CA HIS A 374 -43.03 -13.78 -18.08
C HIS A 374 -44.43 -13.21 -17.84
N SER A 375 -45.36 -13.56 -18.73
CA SER A 375 -46.73 -13.02 -18.75
C SER A 375 -47.57 -13.31 -17.49
N SER A 376 -47.21 -14.33 -16.70
CA SER A 376 -47.97 -14.77 -15.53
C SER A 376 -47.43 -14.29 -14.18
N SER A 377 -46.13 -14.01 -14.07
CA SER A 377 -45.47 -13.61 -12.82
C SER A 377 -45.19 -12.11 -12.73
N ASP A 378 -45.09 -11.42 -13.86
CA ASP A 378 -44.45 -10.09 -13.92
C ASP A 378 -45.45 -8.96 -14.24
N SER A 379 -46.68 -9.06 -13.74
CA SER A 379 -47.76 -8.08 -14.03
C SER A 379 -47.41 -6.66 -13.56
N GLU A 380 -46.69 -6.53 -12.45
CA GLU A 380 -46.20 -5.26 -11.92
C GLU A 380 -45.15 -4.62 -12.86
N ILE A 381 -44.20 -5.43 -13.34
CA ILE A 381 -43.16 -4.98 -14.27
C ILE A 381 -43.79 -4.57 -15.60
N LEU A 382 -44.78 -5.32 -16.10
CA LEU A 382 -45.50 -4.98 -17.34
C LEU A 382 -46.25 -3.64 -17.22
N THR A 383 -46.87 -3.41 -16.05
CA THR A 383 -47.55 -2.14 -15.76
C THR A 383 -46.55 -0.99 -15.76
N ARG A 384 -45.40 -1.15 -15.10
CA ARG A 384 -44.34 -0.15 -15.06
C ARG A 384 -43.74 0.14 -16.44
N VAL A 385 -43.47 -0.90 -17.23
CA VAL A 385 -43.00 -0.76 -18.62
C VAL A 385 -44.01 0.04 -19.46
N THR A 386 -45.30 -0.26 -19.32
CA THR A 386 -46.36 0.42 -20.08
C THR A 386 -46.48 1.89 -19.68
N ASP A 387 -46.37 2.20 -18.39
CA ASP A 387 -46.35 3.58 -17.89
C ASP A 387 -45.16 4.36 -18.44
N ILE A 388 -43.94 3.81 -18.32
CA ILE A 388 -42.71 4.46 -18.83
C ILE A 388 -42.79 4.64 -20.35
N ALA A 389 -43.21 3.61 -21.10
CA ALA A 389 -43.37 3.70 -22.55
C ALA A 389 -44.38 4.80 -22.94
N THR A 390 -45.49 4.92 -22.22
CA THR A 390 -46.49 5.96 -22.47
C THR A 390 -45.91 7.37 -22.23
N LYS A 391 -45.17 7.56 -21.13
CA LYS A 391 -44.48 8.82 -20.82
C LYS A 391 -43.42 9.19 -21.89
N MET A 392 -42.81 8.19 -22.52
CA MET A 392 -41.89 8.39 -23.66
C MET A 392 -42.62 8.63 -25.01
N GLY A 393 -43.94 8.44 -25.07
CA GLY A 393 -44.71 8.50 -26.32
C GLY A 393 -44.60 7.23 -27.19
N LEU A 394 -44.21 6.11 -26.60
CA LEU A 394 -44.10 4.80 -27.24
C LEU A 394 -45.36 3.96 -26.99
N ALA A 395 -45.61 2.99 -27.89
CA ALA A 395 -46.68 2.01 -27.73
C ALA A 395 -46.11 0.66 -27.29
N THR A 396 -46.73 0.03 -26.29
CA THR A 396 -46.40 -1.34 -25.91
C THR A 396 -47.20 -2.33 -26.76
N VAL A 397 -46.49 -3.26 -27.40
CA VAL A 397 -47.09 -4.33 -28.19
C VAL A 397 -46.69 -5.66 -27.59
N ILE A 398 -47.66 -6.38 -27.04
CA ILE A 398 -47.45 -7.71 -26.48
C ILE A 398 -47.61 -8.72 -27.62
N GLY A 399 -46.49 -9.32 -28.05
CA GLY A 399 -46.51 -10.45 -28.98
C GLY A 399 -47.20 -11.65 -28.32
N LYS A 400 -48.07 -12.33 -29.07
CA LYS A 400 -48.66 -13.61 -28.64
C LYS A 400 -47.65 -14.74 -28.76
#